data_AF-A0A2C6BX85-F1
#
_entry.id   AF-A0A2C6BX85-F1
#
_cell.length_a   1.000
_cell.length_b   1.000
_cell.length_c   1.000
_cell.angle_alpha   90.00
_cell.angle_beta   90.00
_cell.angle_gamma   90.00
#
_symmetry.space_group_name_H-M   'P 1'
#
loop_
_entity.id
_entity.type
_entity.pdbx_description
1 polymer ?
#
loop_
_entity_poly.entity_id
_entity_poly.type
_entity_poly.pdbx_seq_one_letter_code
_entity_poly.pdbx_strand_id
1 'polypeptide(L)'
;MPTPTPNLPPQETSESKPEWLSRLEEESYQAELLISGAAIFGCLLLPGLISDLEGYVLYTVNRESMTIWYFIFLFLNMLAYVLIITFLLHFTMRALWVGMVSFNSAYPDGYKPNERFSKHFQQQLIEDIGDVHGYIRELDKSCSTIFGAGFSIAFVALGYILLMSVFAALFYALRDYLPTFAGWVLAGTIFVLVMGFAVFSTILSTKKYRDGNFAKRYHYPIARLFNRAFMNIGYRPASYITGVLTSQKADQKSGVWLPLVVSALIGMTGGMLGMSNMNVRAYFDDVYHRMASDPATLIPEVYADHEPEGYVYHPVIPAHEMEAGELLTVFLPLPNREKFELERQCDLPEASGERNETARNARRAREVDCARSFYRFYLNDRELRVEDLQRHLYGPEKQFGFQATFYRPPAKEGRNLLRIESNYYNDDGAPRVAQIPFYLLEGE
;
A
#
# COMPACT_ATOMS: atom_id res chain seq x y z
N MET A 1 44.20 35.71 1.07
CA MET A 1 43.84 35.99 -0.34
C MET A 1 42.64 35.12 -0.69
N PRO A 2 41.47 35.70 -0.98
CA PRO A 2 40.34 34.92 -1.46
C PRO A 2 40.61 34.47 -2.90
N THR A 3 40.48 33.18 -3.16
CA THR A 3 40.54 32.58 -4.49
C THR A 3 39.42 33.13 -5.37
N PRO A 4 39.68 33.40 -6.67
CA PRO A 4 38.66 33.94 -7.56
C PRO A 4 37.57 32.88 -7.78
N THR A 5 36.33 33.27 -7.51
CA THR A 5 35.14 32.59 -8.03
C THR A 5 35.30 32.40 -9.54
N PRO A 6 35.09 31.19 -10.10
CA PRO A 6 35.04 31.03 -11.54
C PRO A 6 33.91 31.92 -12.06
N ASN A 7 34.24 32.84 -12.96
CA ASN A 7 33.25 33.60 -13.72
C ASN A 7 32.36 32.59 -14.45
N LEU A 8 31.16 32.36 -13.92
CA LEU A 8 30.06 31.85 -14.73
C LEU A 8 29.91 32.82 -15.90
N PRO A 9 29.81 32.33 -17.15
CA PRO A 9 29.52 33.20 -18.27
C PRO A 9 28.26 34.02 -17.96
N PRO A 10 28.18 35.29 -18.39
CA PRO A 10 26.98 36.09 -18.21
C PRO A 10 25.79 35.27 -18.73
N GLN A 11 24.75 35.11 -17.93
CA GLN A 11 23.49 34.58 -18.44
C GLN A 11 23.06 35.50 -19.56
N GLU A 12 23.15 35.01 -20.80
CA GLU A 12 22.58 35.67 -21.95
C GLU A 12 21.11 35.95 -21.63
N THR A 13 20.76 37.21 -21.78
CA THR A 13 19.44 37.76 -21.56
C THR A 13 18.42 37.01 -22.40
N SER A 14 17.51 36.30 -21.73
CA SER A 14 16.10 36.15 -22.11
C SER A 14 15.85 36.02 -23.62
N GLU A 15 16.01 34.81 -24.19
CA GLU A 15 15.10 34.45 -25.28
C GLU A 15 13.67 34.62 -24.73
N SER A 16 12.90 35.51 -25.34
CA SER A 16 11.51 35.73 -24.94
C SER A 16 10.78 34.41 -25.01
N LYS A 17 10.17 34.01 -23.90
CA LYS A 17 9.38 32.79 -23.78
C LYS A 17 8.47 32.62 -25.01
N PRO A 18 8.51 31.48 -25.72
CA PRO A 18 7.71 31.27 -26.92
C PRO A 18 6.22 31.55 -26.66
N GLU A 19 5.56 32.27 -27.56
CA GLU A 19 4.16 32.69 -27.39
C GLU A 19 3.21 31.52 -27.16
N TRP A 20 3.44 30.40 -27.86
CA TRP A 20 2.67 29.16 -27.68
C TRP A 20 2.76 28.61 -26.25
N LEU A 21 3.93 28.75 -25.60
CA LEU A 21 4.15 28.27 -24.24
C LEU A 21 3.47 29.21 -23.24
N SER A 22 3.56 30.52 -23.45
CA SER A 22 2.87 31.51 -22.63
C SER A 22 1.36 31.32 -22.66
N ARG A 23 0.78 31.15 -23.86
CA ARG A 23 -0.65 30.90 -24.02
C ARG A 23 -1.10 29.59 -23.40
N LEU A 24 -0.31 28.52 -23.57
CA LEU A 24 -0.61 27.23 -22.95
C LEU A 24 -0.59 27.30 -21.42
N GLU A 25 0.33 28.07 -20.84
CA GLU A 25 0.36 28.31 -19.40
C GLU A 25 -0.83 29.14 -18.90
N GLU A 26 -1.30 30.14 -19.66
CA GLU A 26 -2.49 30.93 -19.33
C GLU A 26 -3.79 30.10 -19.37
N GLU A 27 -3.92 29.21 -20.34
CA GLU A 27 -5.08 28.32 -20.49
C GLU A 27 -4.96 27.03 -19.64
N SER A 28 -3.81 26.81 -18.99
CA SER A 28 -3.50 25.56 -18.28
C SER A 28 -4.45 25.25 -17.13
N TYR A 29 -5.12 26.26 -16.54
CA TYR A 29 -6.04 26.05 -15.43
C TYR A 29 -7.22 25.12 -15.79
N GLN A 30 -7.65 25.10 -17.05
CA GLN A 30 -8.74 24.22 -17.51
C GLN A 30 -8.29 22.76 -17.54
N ALA A 31 -7.12 22.51 -18.13
CA ALA A 31 -6.53 21.17 -18.18
C ALA A 31 -6.14 20.68 -16.78
N GLU A 32 -5.58 21.56 -15.94
CA GLU A 32 -5.21 21.25 -14.57
C GLU A 32 -6.43 20.81 -13.74
N LEU A 33 -7.57 21.52 -13.85
CA LEU A 33 -8.78 21.16 -13.12
C LEU A 33 -9.31 19.78 -13.54
N LEU A 34 -9.33 19.49 -14.84
CA LEU A 34 -9.77 18.20 -15.37
C LEU A 34 -8.84 17.07 -14.93
N ILE A 35 -7.53 17.26 -15.06
CA ILE A 35 -6.52 16.26 -14.70
C ILE A 35 -6.51 16.02 -13.19
N SER A 36 -6.60 17.07 -12.36
CA SER A 36 -6.67 16.92 -10.91
C SER A 36 -7.95 16.23 -10.46
N GLY A 37 -9.10 16.53 -11.06
CA GLY A 37 -10.35 15.82 -10.78
C GLY A 37 -10.24 14.32 -11.10
N ALA A 38 -9.72 13.97 -12.28
CA ALA A 38 -9.48 12.59 -12.68
C ALA A 38 -8.45 11.90 -11.76
N ALA A 39 -7.38 12.60 -11.37
CA ALA A 39 -6.35 12.08 -10.49
C ALA A 39 -6.89 11.80 -9.07
N ILE A 40 -7.71 12.69 -8.51
CA ILE A 40 -8.36 12.49 -7.20
C ILE A 40 -9.26 11.27 -7.26
N PHE A 41 -10.15 11.22 -8.26
CA PHE A 41 -11.05 10.09 -8.43
C PHE A 41 -10.27 8.77 -8.56
N GLY A 42 -9.23 8.74 -9.39
CA GLY A 42 -8.35 7.58 -9.52
C GLY A 42 -7.69 7.20 -8.20
N CYS A 43 -7.16 8.18 -7.44
CA CYS A 43 -6.51 7.92 -6.16
C CYS A 43 -7.48 7.39 -5.10
N LEU A 44 -8.74 7.85 -5.09
CA LEU A 44 -9.77 7.36 -4.16
C LEU A 44 -10.17 5.90 -4.43
N LEU A 45 -10.02 5.41 -5.66
CA LEU A 45 -10.24 4.00 -6.01
C LEU A 45 -9.05 3.10 -5.68
N LEU A 46 -7.83 3.65 -5.52
CA LEU A 46 -6.63 2.85 -5.30
C LEU A 46 -6.70 1.94 -4.07
N PRO A 47 -7.17 2.38 -2.88
CA PRO A 47 -7.20 1.51 -1.70
C PRO A 47 -7.99 0.22 -1.91
N GLY A 48 -9.15 0.29 -2.57
CA GLY A 48 -9.96 -0.90 -2.88
C GLY A 48 -9.23 -1.85 -3.83
N LEU A 49 -8.71 -1.32 -4.95
CA LEU A 49 -7.93 -2.10 -5.91
C LEU A 49 -6.68 -2.76 -5.29
N ILE A 50 -6.03 -2.05 -4.35
CA ILE A 50 -4.88 -2.57 -3.62
C ILE A 50 -5.33 -3.69 -2.69
N SER A 51 -6.44 -3.53 -1.97
CA SER A 51 -6.99 -4.55 -1.07
C SER A 51 -7.37 -5.84 -1.82
N ASP A 52 -7.98 -5.72 -3.00
CA ASP A 52 -8.32 -6.88 -3.84
C ASP A 52 -7.06 -7.62 -4.29
N LEU A 53 -6.03 -6.87 -4.69
CA LEU A 53 -4.75 -7.42 -5.09
C LEU A 53 -3.99 -8.06 -3.90
N GLU A 54 -4.05 -7.45 -2.71
CA GLU A 54 -3.55 -8.05 -1.46
C GLU A 54 -4.24 -9.39 -1.20
N GLY A 55 -5.58 -9.39 -1.31
CA GLY A 55 -6.47 -10.54 -1.38
C GLY A 55 -5.86 -11.72 -2.13
N TYR A 56 -5.73 -11.50 -3.43
CA TYR A 56 -5.22 -12.46 -4.39
C TYR A 56 -3.79 -12.91 -4.07
N VAL A 57 -2.90 -11.98 -3.71
CA VAL A 57 -1.49 -12.29 -3.46
C VAL A 57 -1.32 -13.10 -2.17
N LEU A 58 -1.99 -12.73 -1.08
CA LEU A 58 -1.98 -13.48 0.18
C LEU A 58 -2.46 -14.92 -0.03
N TYR A 59 -3.45 -15.10 -0.91
CA TYR A 59 -3.99 -16.41 -1.24
C TYR A 59 -3.06 -17.24 -2.14
N THR A 60 -2.35 -16.59 -3.07
CA THR A 60 -1.60 -17.27 -4.14
C THR A 60 -0.11 -17.45 -3.83
N VAL A 61 0.46 -16.67 -2.92
CA VAL A 61 1.91 -16.69 -2.69
C VAL A 61 2.31 -17.69 -1.60
N ASN A 62 3.53 -18.22 -1.70
CA ASN A 62 4.12 -19.12 -0.72
C ASN A 62 4.63 -18.37 0.51
N ARG A 63 4.70 -19.07 1.65
CA ARG A 63 5.16 -18.56 2.95
C ARG A 63 6.51 -17.81 2.87
N GLU A 64 7.48 -18.35 2.12
CA GLU A 64 8.85 -17.82 2.05
C GLU A 64 8.96 -16.38 1.49
N SER A 65 8.04 -15.99 0.61
CA SER A 65 8.04 -14.67 -0.02
C SER A 65 7.10 -13.66 0.63
N MET A 66 6.36 -14.06 1.67
CA MET A 66 5.35 -13.22 2.33
C MET A 66 5.92 -11.89 2.82
N THR A 67 7.12 -11.89 3.41
CA THR A 67 7.78 -10.68 3.89
C THR A 67 8.10 -9.68 2.77
N ILE A 68 8.45 -10.14 1.56
CA ILE A 68 8.72 -9.24 0.44
C ILE A 68 7.41 -8.58 -0.01
N TRP A 69 6.34 -9.36 -0.12
CA TRP A 69 5.02 -8.86 -0.49
C TRP A 69 4.44 -7.90 0.56
N TYR A 70 4.66 -8.18 1.85
CA TYR A 70 4.35 -7.26 2.94
C TYR A 70 4.89 -5.86 2.67
N PHE A 71 6.18 -5.74 2.35
CA PHE A 71 6.77 -4.43 2.06
C PHE A 71 6.17 -3.82 0.80
N ILE A 72 6.00 -4.59 -0.29
CA ILE A 72 5.37 -4.07 -1.52
C ILE A 72 4.00 -3.42 -1.22
N PHE A 73 3.13 -4.12 -0.50
CA PHE A 73 1.79 -3.63 -0.19
C PHE A 73 1.76 -2.54 0.87
N LEU A 74 2.64 -2.59 1.87
CA LEU A 74 2.81 -1.48 2.82
C LEU A 74 3.14 -0.17 2.09
N PHE A 75 4.10 -0.22 1.16
CA PHE A 75 4.49 0.95 0.37
C PHE A 75 3.41 1.36 -0.64
N LEU A 76 2.68 0.41 -1.23
CA LEU A 76 1.60 0.69 -2.18
C LEU A 76 0.42 1.39 -1.50
N ASN A 77 -0.01 0.93 -0.33
CA ASN A 77 -1.02 1.63 0.47
C ASN A 77 -0.54 3.01 0.87
N MET A 78 0.68 3.11 1.43
CA MET A 78 1.25 4.39 1.85
C MET A 78 1.27 5.40 0.68
N LEU A 79 1.66 4.96 -0.52
CA LEU A 79 1.59 5.77 -1.72
C LEU A 79 0.15 6.23 -2.03
N ALA A 80 -0.82 5.31 -2.03
CA ALA A 80 -2.21 5.64 -2.30
C ALA A 80 -2.74 6.73 -1.35
N TYR A 81 -2.56 6.57 -0.04
CA TYR A 81 -3.02 7.55 0.94
C TYR A 81 -2.27 8.88 0.86
N VAL A 82 -0.95 8.87 0.62
CA VAL A 82 -0.18 10.12 0.42
C VAL A 82 -0.64 10.87 -0.83
N LEU A 83 -0.96 10.16 -1.92
CA LEU A 83 -1.51 10.77 -3.12
C LEU A 83 -2.91 11.34 -2.89
N ILE A 84 -3.81 10.60 -2.22
CA ILE A 84 -5.14 11.10 -1.84
C ILE A 84 -5.01 12.41 -1.07
N ILE A 85 -4.20 12.44 0.00
CA ILE A 85 -4.01 13.65 0.82
C ILE A 85 -3.42 14.79 -0.01
N THR A 86 -2.42 14.50 -0.85
CA THR A 86 -1.75 15.51 -1.67
C THR A 86 -2.70 16.13 -2.70
N PHE A 87 -3.49 15.31 -3.40
CA PHE A 87 -4.43 15.80 -4.40
C PHE A 87 -5.65 16.49 -3.77
N LEU A 88 -6.13 16.06 -2.61
CA LEU A 88 -7.16 16.78 -1.85
C LEU A 88 -6.66 18.16 -1.39
N LEU A 89 -5.42 18.23 -0.91
CA LEU A 89 -4.78 19.50 -0.54
C LEU A 89 -4.62 20.41 -1.77
N HIS A 90 -4.13 19.88 -2.89
CA HIS A 90 -4.02 20.62 -4.16
C HIS A 90 -5.36 21.17 -4.59
N PHE A 91 -6.40 20.34 -4.61
CA PHE A 91 -7.75 20.74 -4.98
C PHE A 91 -8.31 21.84 -4.08
N THR A 92 -8.13 21.71 -2.76
CA THR A 92 -8.59 22.71 -1.79
C THR A 92 -7.88 24.05 -1.99
N MET A 93 -6.55 24.04 -2.20
CA MET A 93 -5.80 25.27 -2.48
C MET A 93 -6.18 25.88 -3.82
N ARG A 94 -6.47 25.07 -4.84
CA ARG A 94 -6.94 25.57 -6.13
C ARG A 94 -8.32 26.19 -6.04
N ALA A 95 -9.23 25.60 -5.27
CA ALA A 95 -10.54 26.17 -4.98
C ALA A 95 -10.43 27.53 -4.25
N LEU A 96 -9.51 27.62 -3.27
CA LEU A 96 -9.20 28.89 -2.59
C LEU A 96 -8.65 29.93 -3.58
N TRP A 97 -7.73 29.54 -4.46
CA TRP A 97 -7.19 30.41 -5.51
C TRP A 97 -8.28 30.94 -6.44
N VAL A 98 -9.17 30.07 -6.96
CA VAL A 98 -10.31 30.48 -7.79
C VAL A 98 -11.21 31.46 -7.03
N GLY A 99 -11.46 31.19 -5.75
CA GLY A 99 -12.22 32.08 -4.87
C GLY A 99 -11.59 33.46 -4.75
N MET A 100 -10.26 33.53 -4.55
CA MET A 100 -9.53 34.80 -4.45
C MET A 100 -9.48 35.57 -5.77
N VAL A 101 -9.31 34.88 -6.90
CA VAL A 101 -9.37 35.49 -8.23
C VAL A 101 -10.76 36.08 -8.48
N SER A 102 -11.81 35.33 -8.14
CA SER A 102 -13.20 35.78 -8.26
C SER A 102 -13.48 36.98 -7.35
N PHE A 103 -12.99 36.94 -6.10
CA PHE A 103 -13.12 38.03 -5.15
C PHE A 103 -12.42 39.30 -5.63
N ASN A 104 -11.20 39.19 -6.15
CA ASN A 104 -10.45 40.30 -6.72
C ASN A 104 -11.16 40.88 -7.96
N SER A 105 -11.83 40.06 -8.77
CA SER A 105 -12.63 40.56 -9.89
C SER A 105 -13.84 41.39 -9.44
N ALA A 106 -14.47 41.05 -8.32
CA ALA A 106 -15.61 41.78 -7.77
C ALA A 106 -15.18 43.03 -6.97
N TYR A 107 -14.03 42.96 -6.29
CA TYR A 107 -13.49 44.00 -5.41
C TYR A 107 -12.04 44.34 -5.80
N PRO A 108 -11.81 45.04 -6.92
CA PRO A 108 -10.46 45.27 -7.47
C PRO A 108 -9.59 46.18 -6.60
N ASP A 109 -10.21 47.06 -5.81
CA ASP A 109 -9.50 47.98 -4.91
C ASP A 109 -9.12 47.33 -3.57
N GLY A 110 -9.47 46.05 -3.36
CA GLY A 110 -9.18 45.31 -2.13
C GLY A 110 -9.81 45.92 -0.88
N TYR A 111 -9.08 45.86 0.24
CA TYR A 111 -9.54 46.34 1.54
C TYR A 111 -9.59 47.87 1.59
N LYS A 112 -10.79 48.44 1.79
CA LYS A 112 -10.98 49.88 2.00
C LYS A 112 -11.14 50.20 3.49
N PRO A 113 -10.36 51.14 4.04
CA PRO A 113 -10.54 51.57 5.41
C PRO A 113 -11.96 52.07 5.67
N ASN A 114 -12.51 51.75 6.84
CA ASN A 114 -13.88 52.13 7.21
C ASN A 114 -13.94 52.75 8.61
N GLU A 115 -15.08 53.33 8.98
CA GLU A 115 -15.25 53.97 10.30
C GLU A 115 -15.53 52.97 11.43
N ARG A 116 -15.74 51.68 11.10
CA ARG A 116 -16.16 50.64 12.05
C ARG A 116 -15.00 50.12 12.92
N PHE A 117 -13.76 50.21 12.42
CA PHE A 117 -12.57 49.75 13.13
C PHE A 117 -11.61 50.90 13.44
N SER A 118 -10.70 50.74 14.41
CA SER A 118 -9.70 51.78 14.71
C SER A 118 -8.66 51.89 13.59
N LYS A 119 -8.12 53.10 13.34
CA LYS A 119 -7.07 53.31 12.32
C LYS A 119 -5.85 52.42 12.53
N HIS A 120 -5.45 52.22 13.80
CA HIS A 120 -4.32 51.36 14.15
C HIS A 120 -4.57 49.89 13.77
N PHE A 121 -5.75 49.36 14.08
CA PHE A 121 -6.12 47.99 13.72
C PHE A 121 -6.14 47.80 12.20
N GLN A 122 -6.72 48.74 11.47
CA GLN A 122 -6.82 48.65 10.01
C GLN A 122 -5.46 48.75 9.32
N GLN A 123 -4.55 49.56 9.86
CA GLN A 123 -3.19 49.67 9.34
C GLN A 123 -2.39 48.39 9.57
N GLN A 124 -2.46 47.81 10.78
CA GLN A 124 -1.86 46.50 11.07
C GLN A 124 -2.45 45.41 10.18
N LEU A 125 -3.78 45.39 10.01
CA LEU A 125 -4.44 44.41 9.16
C LEU A 125 -3.90 44.49 7.73
N ILE A 126 -3.86 45.68 7.10
CA ILE A 126 -3.33 45.89 5.75
C ILE A 126 -1.87 45.42 5.63
N GLU A 127 -1.04 45.72 6.64
CA GLU A 127 0.35 45.27 6.68
C GLU A 127 0.45 43.72 6.77
N ASP A 128 -0.44 43.08 7.52
CA ASP A 128 -0.46 41.62 7.73
C ASP A 128 -1.02 40.85 6.51
N ILE A 129 -2.14 41.30 5.92
CA ILE A 129 -2.77 40.62 4.77
C ILE A 129 -2.05 40.90 3.45
N GLY A 130 -1.35 42.04 3.37
CA GLY A 130 -0.60 42.44 2.18
C GLY A 130 -1.47 42.70 0.94
N ASP A 131 -0.82 42.64 -0.22
CA ASP A 131 -1.45 42.83 -1.53
C ASP A 131 -2.16 41.55 -2.01
N VAL A 132 -3.41 41.70 -2.46
CA VAL A 132 -4.24 40.60 -2.97
C VAL A 132 -3.61 39.96 -4.21
N HIS A 133 -2.98 40.74 -5.10
CA HIS A 133 -2.32 40.17 -6.28
C HIS A 133 -1.10 39.34 -5.89
N GLY A 134 -0.31 39.82 -4.92
CA GLY A 134 0.77 39.05 -4.30
C GLY A 134 0.27 37.72 -3.73
N TYR A 135 -0.80 37.75 -2.94
CA TYR A 135 -1.38 36.56 -2.33
C TYR A 135 -1.90 35.55 -3.37
N ILE A 136 -2.60 36.01 -4.41
CA ILE A 136 -3.05 35.15 -5.53
C ILE A 136 -1.86 34.48 -6.21
N ARG A 137 -0.75 35.20 -6.42
CA ARG A 137 0.48 34.65 -7.01
C ARG A 137 1.14 33.60 -6.11
N GLU A 138 1.16 33.83 -4.79
CA GLU A 138 1.69 32.86 -3.83
C GLU A 138 0.83 31.59 -3.74
N LEU A 139 -0.50 31.73 -3.79
CA LEU A 139 -1.43 30.61 -3.87
C LEU A 139 -1.18 29.77 -5.13
N ASP A 140 -1.04 30.41 -6.30
CA ASP A 140 -0.77 29.71 -7.57
C ASP A 140 0.57 28.95 -7.53
N LYS A 141 1.62 29.60 -7.01
CA LYS A 141 2.93 28.96 -6.79
C LYS A 141 2.83 27.78 -5.82
N SER A 142 2.01 27.88 -4.78
CA SER A 142 1.80 26.82 -3.81
C SER A 142 1.05 25.63 -4.42
N CYS A 143 0.00 25.89 -5.20
CA CYS A 143 -0.73 24.86 -5.96
C CYS A 143 0.22 24.10 -6.89
N SER A 144 0.99 24.82 -7.72
CA SER A 144 1.98 24.23 -8.63
C SER A 144 3.05 23.43 -7.88
N THR A 145 3.47 23.91 -6.70
CA THR A 145 4.45 23.21 -5.86
C THR A 145 3.90 21.89 -5.31
N ILE A 146 2.68 21.88 -4.81
CA ILE A 146 2.03 20.67 -4.27
C ILE A 146 1.78 19.65 -5.39
N PHE A 147 1.27 20.12 -6.53
CA PHE A 147 1.05 19.28 -7.70
C PHE A 147 2.36 18.61 -8.14
N GLY A 148 3.42 19.40 -8.34
CA GLY A 148 4.74 18.87 -8.68
C GLY A 148 5.30 17.92 -7.62
N ALA A 149 5.20 18.27 -6.34
CA ALA A 149 5.65 17.42 -5.24
C ALA A 149 4.93 16.06 -5.24
N GLY A 150 3.63 16.04 -5.47
CA GLY A 150 2.83 14.81 -5.59
C GLY A 150 3.34 13.89 -6.70
N PHE A 151 3.59 14.42 -7.90
CA PHE A 151 4.18 13.64 -9.00
C PHE A 151 5.59 13.15 -8.70
N SER A 152 6.43 13.98 -8.06
CA SER A 152 7.77 13.54 -7.64
C SER A 152 7.71 12.39 -6.64
N ILE A 153 6.83 12.46 -5.64
CA ILE A 153 6.60 11.37 -4.68
C ILE A 153 6.11 10.11 -5.41
N ALA A 154 5.16 10.25 -6.34
CA ALA A 154 4.66 9.14 -7.15
C ALA A 154 5.78 8.44 -7.91
N PHE A 155 6.64 9.20 -8.61
CA PHE A 155 7.74 8.60 -9.37
C PHE A 155 8.80 7.93 -8.49
N VAL A 156 9.13 8.51 -7.33
CA VAL A 156 10.03 7.88 -6.35
C VAL A 156 9.43 6.57 -5.85
N ALA A 157 8.16 6.57 -5.45
CA ALA A 157 7.49 5.41 -4.89
C ALA A 157 7.28 4.31 -5.93
N LEU A 158 6.88 4.65 -7.16
CA LEU A 158 6.80 3.70 -8.27
C LEU A 158 8.16 3.08 -8.58
N GLY A 159 9.25 3.85 -8.53
CA GLY A 159 10.61 3.33 -8.66
C GLY A 159 10.96 2.31 -7.57
N TYR A 160 10.58 2.61 -6.33
CA TYR A 160 10.76 1.69 -5.20
C TYR A 160 9.93 0.40 -5.35
N ILE A 161 8.64 0.53 -5.68
CA ILE A 161 7.73 -0.61 -5.88
C ILE A 161 8.22 -1.50 -7.03
N LEU A 162 8.64 -0.90 -8.14
CA LEU A 162 9.20 -1.64 -9.27
C LEU A 162 10.48 -2.39 -8.87
N LEU A 163 11.39 -1.73 -8.15
CA LEU A 163 12.60 -2.37 -7.64
C LEU A 163 12.28 -3.56 -6.73
N MET A 164 11.34 -3.41 -5.80
CA MET A 164 10.91 -4.50 -4.91
C MET A 164 10.19 -5.61 -5.66
N SER A 165 9.41 -5.28 -6.69
CA SER A 165 8.74 -6.27 -7.53
C SER A 165 9.74 -7.09 -8.35
N VAL A 166 10.76 -6.43 -8.92
CA VAL A 166 11.87 -7.11 -9.60
C VAL A 166 12.63 -8.01 -8.62
N PHE A 167 12.83 -7.52 -7.39
CA PHE A 167 13.48 -8.31 -6.35
C PHE A 167 12.64 -9.54 -5.95
N ALA A 168 11.33 -9.39 -5.75
CA ALA A 168 10.40 -10.48 -5.48
C ALA A 168 10.41 -11.52 -6.61
N ALA A 169 10.39 -11.06 -7.87
CA ALA A 169 10.45 -11.93 -9.04
C ALA A 169 11.78 -12.69 -9.15
N LEU A 170 12.91 -12.01 -8.86
CA LEU A 170 14.23 -12.63 -8.85
C LEU A 170 14.34 -13.68 -7.74
N PHE A 171 13.86 -13.37 -6.53
CA PHE A 171 13.82 -14.30 -5.42
C PHE A 171 12.97 -15.53 -5.77
N TYR A 172 11.78 -15.33 -6.33
CA TYR A 172 10.92 -16.41 -6.79
C TYR A 172 11.59 -17.28 -7.87
N ALA A 173 12.25 -16.68 -8.85
CA ALA A 173 12.91 -17.40 -9.94
C ALA A 173 14.13 -18.22 -9.48
N LEU A 174 14.80 -17.79 -8.41
CA LEU A 174 16.00 -18.45 -7.88
C LEU A 174 15.71 -19.42 -6.74
N ARG A 175 14.46 -19.56 -6.30
CA ARG A 175 14.08 -20.34 -5.11
C ARG A 175 14.52 -21.81 -5.18
N ASP A 176 14.52 -22.41 -6.37
CA ASP A 176 14.87 -23.82 -6.58
C ASP A 176 16.40 -24.04 -6.66
N TYR A 177 17.17 -22.95 -6.85
CA TYR A 177 18.62 -22.97 -7.06
C TYR A 177 19.40 -22.44 -5.87
N LEU A 178 18.80 -21.56 -5.05
CA LEU A 178 19.42 -20.95 -3.88
C LEU A 178 18.70 -21.42 -2.63
N PRO A 179 19.44 -21.88 -1.60
CA PRO A 179 18.87 -22.03 -0.27
C PRO A 179 18.20 -20.72 0.16
N THR A 180 17.06 -20.79 0.84
CA THR A 180 16.30 -19.62 1.35
C THR A 180 17.19 -18.61 2.06
N PHE A 181 18.17 -19.08 2.85
CA PHE A 181 19.17 -18.22 3.50
C PHE A 181 20.01 -17.39 2.50
N ALA A 182 20.47 -17.99 1.41
CA ALA A 182 21.25 -17.28 0.38
C ALA A 182 20.40 -16.24 -0.37
N GLY A 183 19.11 -16.53 -0.59
CA GLY A 183 18.15 -15.57 -1.14
C GLY A 183 17.99 -14.33 -0.24
N TRP A 184 17.86 -14.52 1.08
CA TRP A 184 17.81 -13.44 2.05
C TRP A 184 19.11 -12.62 2.13
N VAL A 185 20.27 -13.28 2.04
CA VAL A 185 21.57 -12.59 2.00
C VAL A 185 21.70 -11.73 0.74
N LEU A 186 21.27 -12.25 -0.42
CA LEU A 186 21.25 -11.48 -1.67
C LEU A 186 20.30 -10.28 -1.57
N ALA A 187 19.09 -10.47 -1.00
CA ALA A 187 18.13 -9.42 -0.70
C ALA A 187 18.74 -8.30 0.14
N GLY A 188 19.29 -8.68 1.29
CA GLY A 188 19.89 -7.77 2.25
C GLY A 188 21.06 -7.01 1.64
N THR A 189 21.89 -7.67 0.84
CA THR A 189 23.04 -7.05 0.17
C THR A 189 22.57 -5.98 -0.82
N ILE A 190 21.60 -6.28 -1.68
CA ILE A 190 21.05 -5.31 -2.64
C ILE A 190 20.41 -4.13 -1.91
N PHE A 191 19.61 -4.39 -0.86
CA PHE A 191 18.98 -3.36 -0.05
C PHE A 191 20.01 -2.42 0.59
N VAL A 192 21.06 -2.98 1.20
CA VAL A 192 22.17 -2.22 1.80
C VAL A 192 22.92 -1.41 0.74
N LEU A 193 23.12 -1.94 -0.47
CA LEU A 193 23.76 -1.19 -1.56
C LEU A 193 22.90 -0.01 -2.02
N VAL A 194 21.58 -0.19 -2.16
CA VAL A 194 20.64 0.86 -2.58
C VAL A 194 20.53 1.95 -1.51
N MET A 195 20.31 1.57 -0.25
CA MET A 195 20.24 2.52 0.87
C MET A 195 21.60 3.17 1.14
N GLY A 196 22.67 2.40 1.08
CA GLY A 196 24.04 2.88 1.21
C GLY A 196 24.37 3.92 0.15
N PHE A 197 23.96 3.68 -1.10
CA PHE A 197 24.09 4.66 -2.18
C PHE A 197 23.27 5.94 -1.91
N ALA A 198 22.02 5.82 -1.44
CA ALA A 198 21.18 6.97 -1.13
C ALA A 198 21.79 7.86 -0.02
N VAL A 199 22.25 7.24 1.07
CA VAL A 199 22.95 7.94 2.18
C VAL A 199 24.25 8.56 1.68
N PHE A 200 25.07 7.79 0.95
CA PHE A 200 26.32 8.27 0.36
C PHE A 200 26.10 9.48 -0.56
N SER A 201 25.09 9.42 -1.41
CA SER A 201 24.70 10.52 -2.31
C SER A 201 24.28 11.78 -1.54
N THR A 202 23.56 11.60 -0.42
CA THR A 202 23.12 12.70 0.46
C THR A 202 24.32 13.36 1.16
N ILE A 203 25.25 12.58 1.68
CA ILE A 203 26.48 13.09 2.31
C ILE A 203 27.31 13.89 1.31
N LEU A 204 27.53 13.35 0.11
CA LEU A 204 28.27 14.03 -0.96
C LEU A 204 27.60 15.32 -1.42
N SER A 205 26.28 15.40 -1.34
CA SER A 205 25.51 16.60 -1.70
C SER A 205 25.55 17.70 -0.62
N THR A 206 26.09 17.41 0.57
CA THR A 206 26.20 18.37 1.68
C THR A 206 27.26 19.43 1.39
N LYS A 207 27.07 20.67 1.91
CA LYS A 207 28.00 21.81 1.75
C LYS A 207 29.47 21.47 1.99
N LYS A 208 29.75 20.54 2.92
CA LYS A 208 31.11 20.10 3.28
C LYS A 208 31.82 19.29 2.18
N TYR A 209 31.10 18.49 1.40
CA TYR A 209 31.69 17.50 0.49
C TYR A 209 31.39 17.78 -0.99
N ARG A 210 30.38 18.59 -1.29
CA ARG A 210 29.90 18.87 -2.65
C ARG A 210 30.97 19.43 -3.58
N ASP A 211 31.91 20.22 -3.05
CA ASP A 211 32.94 20.89 -3.85
C ASP A 211 34.24 20.07 -4.03
N GLY A 212 34.32 18.89 -3.42
CA GLY A 212 35.48 18.00 -3.53
C GLY A 212 35.67 17.40 -4.93
N ASN A 213 36.92 17.16 -5.32
CA ASN A 213 37.28 16.60 -6.64
C ASN A 213 36.62 15.23 -6.91
N PHE A 214 36.47 14.40 -5.88
CA PHE A 214 35.80 13.11 -5.98
C PHE A 214 34.30 13.27 -6.27
N ALA A 215 33.62 14.19 -5.58
CA ALA A 215 32.20 14.47 -5.82
C ALA A 215 31.98 14.96 -7.26
N LYS A 216 32.76 15.94 -7.71
CA LYS A 216 32.65 16.48 -9.07
C LYS A 216 32.88 15.44 -10.17
N ARG A 217 33.81 14.49 -9.97
CA ARG A 217 34.16 13.49 -10.99
C ARG A 217 33.27 12.25 -10.98
N TYR A 218 32.90 11.75 -9.79
CA TYR A 218 32.24 10.44 -9.65
C TYR A 218 30.80 10.51 -9.14
N HIS A 219 30.44 11.49 -8.31
CA HIS A 219 29.10 11.53 -7.72
C HIS A 219 28.02 11.73 -8.78
N TYR A 220 28.16 12.75 -9.64
CA TYR A 220 27.16 13.05 -10.67
C TYR A 220 26.90 11.90 -11.66
N PRO A 221 27.91 11.26 -12.30
CA PRO A 221 27.63 10.16 -13.22
C PRO A 221 27.01 8.94 -12.55
N ILE A 222 27.45 8.60 -11.32
CA ILE A 222 26.88 7.47 -10.58
C ILE A 222 25.45 7.78 -10.12
N ALA A 223 25.19 8.97 -9.57
CA ALA A 223 23.85 9.40 -9.18
C ALA A 223 22.90 9.48 -10.37
N ARG A 224 23.38 9.94 -11.53
CA ARG A 224 22.59 9.94 -12.77
C ARG A 224 22.22 8.52 -13.20
N LEU A 225 23.16 7.58 -13.18
CA LEU A 225 22.88 6.18 -13.53
C LEU A 225 21.89 5.55 -12.54
N PHE A 226 22.13 5.72 -11.24
CA PHE A 226 21.26 5.21 -10.19
C PHE A 226 19.85 5.80 -10.30
N ASN A 227 19.70 7.12 -10.41
CA ASN A 227 18.39 7.76 -10.50
C ASN A 227 17.65 7.35 -11.78
N ARG A 228 18.35 7.11 -12.89
CA ARG A 228 17.76 6.55 -14.12
C ARG A 228 17.28 5.12 -13.93
N ALA A 229 18.06 4.28 -13.26
CA ALA A 229 17.68 2.90 -12.98
C ALA A 229 16.49 2.84 -12.00
N PHE A 230 16.54 3.64 -10.94
CA PHE A 230 15.56 3.65 -9.86
C PHE A 230 14.24 4.30 -10.28
N MET A 231 14.26 5.53 -10.80
CA MET A 231 13.03 6.24 -11.19
C MET A 231 12.53 5.88 -12.59
N ASN A 232 13.36 5.20 -13.40
CA ASN A 232 13.04 4.75 -14.75
C ASN A 232 12.42 5.87 -15.63
N ILE A 233 11.20 5.68 -16.14
CA ILE A 233 10.44 6.67 -16.93
C ILE A 233 10.28 8.00 -16.18
N GLY A 234 10.17 7.98 -14.85
CA GLY A 234 10.00 9.16 -14.00
C GLY A 234 11.25 10.00 -13.80
N TYR A 235 12.44 9.54 -14.23
CA TYR A 235 13.70 10.21 -13.94
C TYR A 235 13.73 11.68 -14.37
N ARG A 236 13.36 11.98 -15.61
CA ARG A 236 13.39 13.35 -16.15
C ARG A 236 12.38 14.27 -15.46
N PRO A 237 11.07 13.96 -15.40
CA PRO A 237 10.10 14.84 -14.76
C PRO A 237 10.40 15.03 -13.27
N ALA A 238 10.67 13.96 -12.52
CA ALA A 238 10.95 14.05 -11.09
C ALA A 238 12.21 14.87 -10.79
N SER A 239 13.28 14.69 -11.58
CA SER A 239 14.51 15.46 -11.40
C SER A 239 14.32 16.94 -11.72
N TYR A 240 13.52 17.28 -12.75
CA TYR A 240 13.23 18.66 -13.10
C TYR A 240 12.42 19.35 -12.01
N ILE A 241 11.30 18.73 -11.58
CA ILE A 241 10.45 19.26 -10.52
C ILE A 241 11.25 19.43 -9.23
N THR A 242 11.94 18.38 -8.80
CA THR A 242 12.72 18.41 -7.55
C THR A 242 13.84 19.45 -7.63
N GLY A 243 14.52 19.58 -8.77
CA GLY A 243 15.55 20.59 -9.00
C GLY A 243 15.03 22.03 -8.91
N VAL A 244 13.86 22.31 -9.50
CA VAL A 244 13.22 23.63 -9.42
C VAL A 244 12.75 23.91 -7.99
N LEU A 245 12.09 22.96 -7.33
CA LEU A 245 11.59 23.14 -5.96
C LEU A 245 12.72 23.36 -4.96
N THR A 246 13.81 22.58 -5.08
CA THR A 246 14.95 22.69 -4.19
C THR A 246 15.76 23.96 -4.45
N SER A 247 15.96 24.37 -5.71
CA SER A 247 16.68 25.62 -6.03
C SER A 247 15.92 26.87 -5.57
N GLN A 248 14.61 26.92 -5.78
CA GLN A 248 13.77 28.06 -5.36
C GLN A 248 13.66 28.21 -3.84
N LYS A 249 13.86 27.11 -3.09
CA LYS A 249 13.80 27.10 -1.62
C LYS A 249 15.17 26.88 -0.94
N ALA A 250 16.28 26.83 -1.70
CA ALA A 250 17.61 26.52 -1.19
C ALA A 250 18.14 27.53 -0.17
N ASP A 251 17.79 28.81 -0.35
CA ASP A 251 18.28 29.91 0.49
C ASP A 251 17.36 30.26 1.66
N GLN A 252 16.13 29.73 1.68
CA GLN A 252 15.22 29.92 2.81
C GLN A 252 15.31 28.74 3.79
N LYS A 253 15.35 29.03 5.10
CA LYS A 253 15.25 28.00 6.16
C LYS A 253 13.99 27.12 6.03
N SER A 254 12.97 27.58 5.29
CA SER A 254 11.73 26.86 4.95
C SER A 254 11.92 25.69 3.97
N GLY A 255 13.01 25.65 3.19
CA GLY A 255 13.24 24.61 2.18
C GLY A 255 13.49 23.22 2.75
N VAL A 256 13.95 23.13 4.00
CA VAL A 256 14.17 21.87 4.72
C VAL A 256 12.87 21.32 5.33
N TRP A 257 11.90 22.18 5.63
CA TRP A 257 10.65 21.79 6.30
C TRP A 257 9.71 21.01 5.38
N LEU A 258 9.60 21.39 4.10
CA LEU A 258 8.71 20.70 3.17
C LEU A 258 9.05 19.19 3.00
N PRO A 259 10.29 18.78 2.71
CA PRO A 259 10.63 17.35 2.63
C PRO A 259 10.50 16.65 4.00
N LEU A 260 10.78 17.33 5.11
CA LEU A 260 10.55 16.78 6.46
C LEU A 260 9.07 16.49 6.74
N VAL A 261 8.17 17.43 6.41
CA VAL A 261 6.72 17.27 6.56
C VAL A 261 6.20 16.16 5.66
N VAL A 262 6.64 16.11 4.41
CA VAL A 262 6.32 15.00 3.49
C VAL A 262 6.79 13.66 4.05
N SER A 263 8.01 13.60 4.60
CA SER A 263 8.58 12.38 5.18
C SER A 263 7.86 11.96 6.47
N ALA A 264 7.43 12.92 7.30
CA ALA A 264 6.62 12.68 8.48
C ALA A 264 5.22 12.18 8.09
N LEU A 265 4.60 12.74 7.06
CA LEU A 265 3.31 12.29 6.53
C LEU A 265 3.41 10.86 5.99
N ILE A 266 4.46 10.55 5.23
CA ILE A 266 4.80 9.21 4.74
C ILE A 266 4.98 8.24 5.93
N GLY A 267 5.76 8.61 6.95
CA GLY A 267 6.00 7.78 8.13
C GLY A 267 4.74 7.54 8.97
N MET A 268 3.92 8.58 9.16
CA MET A 268 2.67 8.51 9.92
C MET A 268 1.63 7.65 9.21
N THR A 269 1.44 7.85 7.90
CA THR A 269 0.54 7.01 7.09
C THR A 269 1.00 5.56 7.06
N GLY A 270 2.29 5.30 6.82
CA GLY A 270 2.85 3.94 6.87
C GLY A 270 2.67 3.25 8.22
N GLY A 271 2.92 3.97 9.33
CA GLY A 271 2.72 3.45 10.69
C GLY A 271 1.25 3.15 11.00
N MET A 272 0.34 4.05 10.62
CA MET A 272 -1.10 3.85 10.81
C MET A 272 -1.62 2.65 10.01
N LEU A 273 -1.18 2.49 8.76
CA LEU A 273 -1.57 1.38 7.90
C LEU A 273 -1.04 0.04 8.40
N GLY A 274 0.21 -0.02 8.83
CA GLY A 274 0.79 -1.24 9.41
C GLY A 274 0.09 -1.72 10.69
N MET A 275 -0.61 -0.83 11.41
CA MET A 275 -1.38 -1.17 12.59
C MET A 275 -2.84 -1.52 12.29
N SER A 276 -3.46 -0.81 11.35
CA SER A 276 -4.92 -0.86 11.10
C SER A 276 -5.37 -1.77 9.96
N ASN A 277 -4.54 -1.99 8.92
CA ASN A 277 -4.93 -2.83 7.79
C ASN A 277 -4.66 -4.32 8.13
N MET A 278 -5.73 -5.10 8.27
CA MET A 278 -5.64 -6.53 8.61
C MET A 278 -4.99 -7.38 7.52
N ASN A 279 -5.21 -7.07 6.24
CA ASN A 279 -4.60 -7.79 5.11
C ASN A 279 -3.08 -7.60 5.11
N VAL A 280 -2.61 -6.36 5.30
CA VAL A 280 -1.18 -6.07 5.45
C VAL A 280 -0.56 -6.83 6.64
N ARG A 281 -1.30 -6.98 7.75
CA ARG A 281 -0.83 -7.75 8.90
C ARG A 281 -0.86 -9.27 8.67
N ALA A 282 -1.71 -9.78 7.78
CA ALA A 282 -1.86 -11.20 7.43
C ALA A 282 -0.62 -11.83 6.77
N TYR A 283 0.30 -10.98 6.27
CA TYR A 283 1.60 -11.41 5.76
C TYR A 283 2.54 -11.89 6.87
N PHE A 284 2.33 -11.45 8.12
CA PHE A 284 3.08 -11.99 9.25
C PHE A 284 2.51 -13.34 9.67
N ASP A 285 3.38 -14.33 9.71
CA ASP A 285 2.99 -15.72 9.96
C ASP A 285 2.30 -15.89 11.32
N ASP A 286 2.83 -15.27 12.39
CA ASP A 286 2.20 -15.30 13.73
C ASP A 286 0.85 -14.60 13.80
N VAL A 287 0.62 -13.59 12.95
CA VAL A 287 -0.69 -12.92 12.88
C VAL A 287 -1.67 -13.89 12.22
N TYR A 288 -1.29 -14.49 11.10
CA TYR A 288 -2.13 -15.43 10.37
C TYR A 288 -2.52 -16.67 11.18
N HIS A 289 -1.61 -17.22 11.98
CA HIS A 289 -1.88 -18.38 12.84
C HIS A 289 -2.89 -18.08 13.95
N ARG A 290 -3.00 -16.81 14.35
CA ARG A 290 -3.93 -16.32 15.38
C ARG A 290 -5.16 -15.62 14.81
N MET A 291 -5.31 -15.59 13.48
CA MET A 291 -6.50 -15.01 12.86
C MET A 291 -7.72 -15.84 13.26
N ALA A 292 -8.75 -15.15 13.78
CA ALA A 292 -9.94 -15.77 14.34
C ALA A 292 -9.65 -16.78 15.47
N SER A 293 -8.54 -16.66 16.20
CA SER A 293 -8.27 -17.55 17.35
C SER A 293 -8.89 -17.09 18.68
N ASP A 294 -9.45 -15.88 18.72
CA ASP A 294 -10.04 -15.28 19.92
C ASP A 294 -11.55 -15.52 19.99
N PRO A 295 -12.05 -16.37 20.92
CA PRO A 295 -13.46 -16.68 21.03
C PRO A 295 -14.29 -15.56 21.69
N ALA A 296 -13.64 -14.52 22.22
CA ALA A 296 -14.28 -13.37 22.84
C ALA A 296 -14.58 -12.23 21.85
N THR A 297 -13.99 -12.29 20.65
CA THR A 297 -14.17 -11.27 19.61
C THR A 297 -15.07 -11.84 18.50
N LEU A 298 -16.18 -11.14 18.22
CA LEU A 298 -17.03 -11.45 17.07
C LEU A 298 -16.42 -10.82 15.82
N ILE A 299 -16.11 -11.67 14.84
CA ILE A 299 -15.52 -11.28 13.55
C ILE A 299 -16.60 -11.54 12.49
N PRO A 300 -17.25 -10.52 11.91
CA PRO A 300 -18.33 -10.72 10.94
C PRO A 300 -17.93 -11.58 9.75
N GLU A 301 -16.68 -11.50 9.32
CA GLU A 301 -16.16 -12.17 8.12
C GLU A 301 -16.17 -13.70 8.22
N VAL A 302 -16.26 -14.28 9.43
CA VAL A 302 -16.33 -15.74 9.64
C VAL A 302 -17.73 -16.32 9.39
N TYR A 303 -18.73 -15.49 9.12
CA TYR A 303 -20.10 -15.92 8.86
C TYR A 303 -20.51 -15.57 7.42
N ALA A 304 -21.12 -16.53 6.72
CA ALA A 304 -21.44 -16.40 5.30
C ALA A 304 -22.64 -15.46 5.03
N ASP A 305 -23.57 -15.34 5.97
CA ASP A 305 -24.71 -14.42 5.95
C ASP A 305 -24.31 -12.93 5.93
N HIS A 306 -23.09 -12.63 6.37
CA HIS A 306 -22.50 -11.29 6.30
C HIS A 306 -21.84 -10.98 4.94
N GLU A 307 -21.83 -11.91 3.99
CA GLU A 307 -21.26 -11.75 2.64
C GLU A 307 -19.84 -11.12 2.64
N PRO A 308 -18.83 -11.81 3.20
CA PRO A 308 -17.49 -11.25 3.34
C PRO A 308 -16.93 -10.78 1.99
N GLU A 309 -16.43 -9.55 1.94
CA GLU A 309 -15.84 -8.96 0.75
C GLU A 309 -14.45 -9.54 0.46
N GLY A 310 -14.18 -9.87 -0.81
CA GLY A 310 -12.87 -10.32 -1.27
C GLY A 310 -12.50 -11.74 -0.84
N TYR A 311 -11.22 -11.94 -0.49
CA TYR A 311 -10.66 -13.25 -0.13
C TYR A 311 -10.81 -13.51 1.37
N VAL A 312 -11.30 -14.71 1.73
CA VAL A 312 -11.42 -15.14 3.13
C VAL A 312 -10.22 -15.99 3.54
N TYR A 313 -9.63 -15.71 4.70
CA TYR A 313 -8.45 -16.45 5.16
C TYR A 313 -8.76 -17.41 6.30
N HIS A 314 -9.79 -17.14 7.08
CA HIS A 314 -10.29 -17.99 8.16
C HIS A 314 -11.40 -18.92 7.66
N PRO A 315 -11.69 -20.00 8.38
CA PRO A 315 -12.88 -20.79 8.14
C PRO A 315 -14.16 -19.93 8.19
N VAL A 316 -15.15 -20.31 7.40
CA VAL A 316 -16.45 -19.63 7.33
C VAL A 316 -17.56 -20.61 7.64
N ILE A 317 -18.50 -20.22 8.50
CA ILE A 317 -19.72 -20.98 8.85
C ILE A 317 -20.96 -20.23 8.33
N PRO A 318 -22.17 -20.82 8.32
CA PRO A 318 -23.33 -20.21 7.66
C PRO A 318 -23.75 -18.87 8.29
N ALA A 319 -23.91 -18.84 9.61
CA ALA A 319 -24.43 -17.68 10.33
C ALA A 319 -23.96 -17.70 11.79
N HIS A 320 -24.05 -16.55 12.47
CA HIS A 320 -23.79 -16.46 13.91
C HIS A 320 -24.88 -17.15 14.74
N GLU A 321 -26.13 -17.11 14.26
CA GLU A 321 -27.30 -17.74 14.86
C GLU A 321 -27.81 -18.82 13.91
N MET A 322 -28.02 -20.03 14.41
CA MET A 322 -28.43 -21.20 13.62
C MET A 322 -29.65 -21.86 14.26
N GLU A 323 -30.52 -22.44 13.44
CA GLU A 323 -31.70 -23.17 13.93
C GLU A 323 -31.36 -24.63 14.27
N ALA A 324 -32.05 -25.18 15.28
CA ALA A 324 -31.91 -26.57 15.66
C ALA A 324 -32.31 -27.51 14.50
N GLY A 325 -31.35 -28.29 14.00
CA GLY A 325 -31.57 -29.25 12.90
C GLY A 325 -30.99 -28.81 11.56
N GLU A 326 -30.47 -27.59 11.46
CA GLU A 326 -29.70 -27.15 10.30
C GLU A 326 -28.34 -27.85 10.19
N LEU A 327 -27.85 -27.94 8.95
CA LEU A 327 -26.54 -28.49 8.65
C LEU A 327 -25.45 -27.48 9.04
N LEU A 328 -24.46 -27.92 9.80
CA LEU A 328 -23.26 -27.12 10.01
C LEU A 328 -22.30 -27.38 8.84
N THR A 329 -22.22 -26.43 7.92
CA THR A 329 -21.21 -26.45 6.84
C THR A 329 -20.09 -25.47 7.16
N VAL A 330 -18.85 -25.94 7.06
CA VAL A 330 -17.66 -25.14 7.33
C VAL A 330 -16.84 -25.06 6.05
N PHE A 331 -16.72 -23.87 5.47
CA PHE A 331 -15.77 -23.61 4.41
C PHE A 331 -14.37 -23.40 4.99
N LEU A 332 -13.38 -24.08 4.42
CA LEU A 332 -11.98 -24.07 4.82
C LEU A 332 -11.18 -23.53 3.63
N PRO A 333 -10.75 -22.25 3.65
CA PRO A 333 -9.92 -21.72 2.59
C PRO A 333 -8.55 -22.43 2.57
N LEU A 334 -8.03 -22.72 1.37
CA LEU A 334 -6.72 -23.38 1.22
C LEU A 334 -5.73 -22.49 0.44
N PRO A 335 -5.20 -21.43 1.06
CA PRO A 335 -4.19 -20.59 0.42
C PRO A 335 -2.91 -21.39 0.13
N ASN A 336 -2.12 -20.94 -0.85
CA ASN A 336 -0.98 -21.70 -1.35
C ASN A 336 0.08 -22.02 -0.28
N ARG A 337 0.22 -21.17 0.75
CA ARG A 337 1.06 -21.47 1.92
C ARG A 337 0.63 -22.71 2.70
N GLU A 338 -0.68 -22.96 2.85
CA GLU A 338 -1.20 -24.17 3.51
C GLU A 338 -1.25 -25.33 2.54
N LYS A 339 -1.61 -25.07 1.28
CA LYS A 339 -1.62 -26.08 0.22
C LYS A 339 -0.26 -26.75 0.06
N PHE A 340 0.82 -25.97 0.09
CA PHE A 340 2.18 -26.51 -0.01
C PHE A 340 2.48 -27.48 1.13
N GLU A 341 2.09 -27.16 2.36
CA GLU A 341 2.26 -28.05 3.52
C GLU A 341 1.38 -29.29 3.43
N LEU A 342 0.13 -29.14 2.98
CA LEU A 342 -0.78 -30.26 2.74
C LEU A 342 -0.21 -31.23 1.69
N GLU A 343 0.26 -30.70 0.55
CA GLU A 343 0.85 -31.51 -0.53
C GLU A 343 2.15 -32.20 -0.06
N ARG A 344 2.98 -31.52 0.74
CA ARG A 344 4.22 -32.06 1.31
C ARG A 344 3.98 -33.19 2.31
N GLN A 345 3.03 -33.02 3.23
CA GLN A 345 2.73 -34.02 4.26
C GLN A 345 2.07 -35.27 3.70
N CYS A 346 1.33 -35.13 2.59
CA CYS A 346 0.58 -36.21 1.97
C CYS A 346 1.23 -36.80 0.72
N ASP A 347 2.47 -36.41 0.40
CA ASP A 347 3.23 -36.90 -0.75
C ASP A 347 2.41 -36.86 -2.06
N LEU A 348 1.68 -35.75 -2.26
CA LEU A 348 0.82 -35.58 -3.43
C LEU A 348 1.68 -35.20 -4.66
N PRO A 349 1.58 -35.94 -5.78
CA PRO A 349 2.35 -35.62 -6.98
C PRO A 349 1.97 -34.26 -7.58
N GLU A 350 2.97 -33.56 -8.13
CA GLU A 350 2.77 -32.29 -8.83
C GLU A 350 1.80 -32.43 -10.01
N ALA A 351 0.93 -31.43 -10.18
CA ALA A 351 -0.13 -31.44 -11.20
C ALA A 351 0.38 -31.33 -12.65
N SER A 352 1.68 -31.11 -12.87
CA SER A 352 2.27 -30.63 -14.13
C SER A 352 2.33 -31.67 -15.28
N GLY A 353 1.84 -32.91 -15.08
CA GLY A 353 1.93 -33.98 -16.07
C GLY A 353 0.64 -34.72 -16.46
N GLU A 354 -0.49 -34.49 -15.79
CA GLU A 354 -1.65 -35.39 -15.88
C GLU A 354 -2.63 -35.02 -17.01
N ARG A 355 -2.37 -35.51 -18.23
CA ARG A 355 -3.31 -35.39 -19.36
C ARG A 355 -4.59 -36.23 -19.18
N ASN A 356 -4.53 -37.31 -18.41
CA ASN A 356 -5.62 -38.27 -18.22
C ASN A 356 -6.62 -37.80 -17.14
N GLU A 357 -7.92 -37.82 -17.45
CA GLU A 357 -8.99 -37.43 -16.54
C GLU A 357 -9.09 -38.33 -15.31
N THR A 358 -8.84 -39.63 -15.47
CA THR A 358 -8.86 -40.58 -14.34
C THR A 358 -7.74 -40.29 -13.34
N ALA A 359 -6.55 -39.92 -13.81
CA ALA A 359 -5.44 -39.50 -12.97
C ALA A 359 -5.78 -38.23 -12.19
N ARG A 360 -6.35 -37.21 -12.87
CA ARG A 360 -6.80 -35.97 -12.22
C ARG A 360 -7.86 -36.21 -11.15
N ASN A 361 -8.83 -37.09 -11.42
CA ASN A 361 -9.87 -37.42 -10.45
C ASN A 361 -9.32 -38.22 -9.26
N ALA A 362 -8.40 -39.16 -9.50
CA ALA A 362 -7.70 -39.86 -8.42
C ALA A 362 -6.86 -38.90 -7.56
N ARG A 363 -6.17 -37.93 -8.16
CA ARG A 363 -5.43 -36.89 -7.43
C ARG A 363 -6.37 -36.03 -6.58
N ARG A 364 -7.50 -35.58 -7.13
CA ARG A 364 -8.52 -34.80 -6.40
C ARG A 364 -9.12 -35.58 -5.23
N ALA A 365 -9.36 -36.88 -5.40
CA ALA A 365 -9.83 -37.74 -4.32
C ALA A 365 -8.79 -37.86 -3.19
N ARG A 366 -7.51 -38.09 -3.54
CA ARG A 366 -6.41 -38.12 -2.56
C ARG A 366 -6.22 -36.78 -1.84
N GLU A 367 -6.40 -35.66 -2.53
CA GLU A 367 -6.34 -34.31 -1.95
C GLU A 367 -7.44 -34.14 -0.89
N VAL A 368 -8.66 -34.60 -1.14
CA VAL A 368 -9.76 -34.61 -0.15
C VAL A 368 -9.47 -35.55 1.01
N ASP A 369 -8.97 -36.76 0.75
CA ASP A 369 -8.64 -37.73 1.80
C ASP A 369 -7.53 -37.20 2.72
N CYS A 370 -6.52 -36.55 2.15
CA CYS A 370 -5.47 -35.86 2.89
C CYS A 370 -6.02 -34.69 3.73
N ALA A 371 -6.93 -33.89 3.17
CA ALA A 371 -7.53 -32.78 3.90
C ALA A 371 -8.30 -33.25 5.15
N ARG A 372 -8.85 -34.47 5.16
CA ARG A 372 -9.50 -35.05 6.35
C ARG A 372 -8.56 -35.25 7.53
N SER A 373 -7.27 -35.53 7.30
CA SER A 373 -6.26 -35.63 8.38
C SER A 373 -5.58 -34.30 8.67
N PHE A 374 -5.59 -33.37 7.71
CA PHE A 374 -5.01 -32.04 7.86
C PHE A 374 -5.82 -31.13 8.80
N TYR A 375 -7.15 -31.27 8.82
CA TYR A 375 -8.03 -30.47 9.69
C TYR A 375 -8.63 -31.31 10.82
N ARG A 376 -8.62 -30.77 12.04
CA ARG A 376 -9.31 -31.31 13.22
C ARG A 376 -10.35 -30.34 13.71
N PHE A 377 -11.53 -30.86 14.04
CA PHE A 377 -12.69 -30.07 14.44
C PHE A 377 -13.07 -30.41 15.87
N TYR A 378 -13.37 -29.40 16.66
CA TYR A 378 -13.83 -29.53 18.03
C TYR A 378 -15.05 -28.64 18.23
N LEU A 379 -16.10 -29.20 18.81
CA LEU A 379 -17.30 -28.45 19.21
C LEU A 379 -17.43 -28.52 20.72
N ASN A 380 -17.30 -27.37 21.39
CA ASN A 380 -17.31 -27.29 22.86
C ASN A 380 -16.33 -28.31 23.48
N ASP A 381 -15.09 -28.30 22.98
CA ASP A 381 -13.98 -29.21 23.34
C ASP A 381 -14.17 -30.70 23.02
N ARG A 382 -15.27 -31.07 22.35
CA ARG A 382 -15.48 -32.44 21.86
C ARG A 382 -15.05 -32.55 20.40
N GLU A 383 -14.17 -33.50 20.09
CA GLU A 383 -13.74 -33.76 18.73
C GLU A 383 -14.92 -34.20 17.84
N LEU A 384 -15.03 -33.58 16.66
CA LEU A 384 -16.01 -33.89 15.63
C LEU A 384 -15.35 -34.66 14.50
N ARG A 385 -16.05 -35.70 14.03
CA ARG A 385 -15.68 -36.41 12.82
C ARG A 385 -16.37 -35.76 11.63
N VAL A 386 -15.60 -35.40 10.62
CA VAL A 386 -16.14 -34.89 9.35
C VAL A 386 -16.87 -36.01 8.62
N GLU A 387 -18.17 -35.82 8.40
CA GLU A 387 -19.01 -36.79 7.71
C GLU A 387 -18.77 -36.69 6.20
N ASP A 388 -18.96 -35.48 5.65
CA ASP A 388 -18.70 -35.18 4.25
C ASP A 388 -17.65 -34.06 4.11
N LEU A 389 -16.68 -34.27 3.22
CA LEU A 389 -15.65 -33.29 2.88
C LEU A 389 -15.51 -33.25 1.37
N GLN A 390 -15.70 -32.07 0.79
CA GLN A 390 -15.64 -31.90 -0.65
C GLN A 390 -14.84 -30.66 -1.04
N ARG A 391 -14.30 -30.66 -2.26
CA ARG A 391 -13.68 -29.48 -2.85
C ARG A 391 -14.77 -28.45 -3.15
N HIS A 392 -14.54 -27.21 -2.76
CA HIS A 392 -15.51 -26.13 -2.92
C HIS A 392 -14.84 -24.89 -3.53
N LEU A 393 -15.61 -24.12 -4.30
CA LEU A 393 -15.21 -22.80 -4.80
C LEU A 393 -16.13 -21.78 -4.13
N TYR A 394 -15.56 -20.97 -3.24
CA TYR A 394 -16.29 -20.02 -2.41
C TYR A 394 -16.33 -18.62 -3.03
N GLY A 395 -17.48 -17.96 -2.92
CA GLY A 395 -17.65 -16.55 -3.24
C GLY A 395 -17.47 -16.19 -4.74
N PRO A 396 -17.56 -14.88 -5.05
CA PRO A 396 -17.41 -14.37 -6.43
C PRO A 396 -16.00 -14.60 -6.99
N GLU A 397 -14.98 -14.57 -6.13
CA GLU A 397 -13.57 -14.82 -6.47
C GLU A 397 -13.27 -16.29 -6.85
N LYS A 398 -14.25 -17.19 -6.67
CA LYS A 398 -14.10 -18.65 -6.88
C LYS A 398 -12.90 -19.20 -6.10
N GLN A 399 -12.79 -18.78 -4.85
CA GLN A 399 -11.68 -19.15 -3.99
C GLN A 399 -11.73 -20.64 -3.69
N PHE A 400 -10.63 -21.34 -3.94
CA PHE A 400 -10.55 -22.77 -3.68
C PHE A 400 -10.53 -23.09 -2.19
N GLY A 401 -11.06 -24.24 -1.82
CA GLY A 401 -10.99 -24.72 -0.45
C GLY A 401 -11.72 -26.05 -0.31
N PHE A 402 -11.95 -26.43 0.94
CA PHE A 402 -12.77 -27.57 1.27
C PHE A 402 -14.03 -27.12 2.00
N GLN A 403 -15.13 -27.83 1.80
CA GLN A 403 -16.35 -27.68 2.58
C GLN A 403 -16.55 -28.96 3.39
N ALA A 404 -16.49 -28.82 4.71
CA ALA A 404 -16.83 -29.87 5.66
C ALA A 404 -18.29 -29.73 6.06
N THR A 405 -19.05 -30.83 6.03
CA THR A 405 -20.47 -30.84 6.41
C THR A 405 -20.69 -31.77 7.60
N PHE A 406 -21.46 -31.29 8.59
CA PHE A 406 -21.91 -32.04 9.76
C PHE A 406 -23.45 -32.04 9.79
N TYR A 407 -24.07 -33.22 9.65
CA TYR A 407 -25.51 -33.40 9.52
C TYR A 407 -26.26 -33.28 10.85
N ARG A 408 -25.60 -33.56 11.98
CA ARG A 408 -26.14 -33.39 13.35
C ARG A 408 -25.01 -33.14 14.37
N PRO A 409 -24.37 -31.96 14.35
CA PRO A 409 -23.35 -31.66 15.33
C PRO A 409 -23.95 -31.74 16.76
N PRO A 410 -23.22 -32.27 17.76
CA PRO A 410 -23.66 -32.31 19.16
C PRO A 410 -23.57 -30.91 19.81
N ALA A 411 -24.21 -29.92 19.18
CA ALA A 411 -24.33 -28.55 19.66
C ALA A 411 -25.33 -28.49 20.82
N LYS A 412 -25.08 -27.59 21.76
CA LYS A 412 -25.99 -27.30 22.87
C LYS A 412 -26.84 -26.11 22.49
N GLU A 413 -28.00 -25.99 23.09
CA GLU A 413 -28.79 -24.76 23.01
C GLU A 413 -27.99 -23.55 23.55
N GLY A 414 -28.13 -22.40 22.89
CA GLY A 414 -27.36 -21.21 23.21
C GLY A 414 -25.94 -21.24 22.64
N ARG A 415 -24.96 -20.75 23.40
CA ARG A 415 -23.59 -20.51 22.91
C ARG A 415 -22.82 -21.81 22.68
N ASN A 416 -22.30 -21.96 21.48
CA ASN A 416 -21.36 -23.00 21.08
C ASN A 416 -20.05 -22.39 20.57
N LEU A 417 -18.98 -23.17 20.63
CA LEU A 417 -17.68 -22.81 20.09
C LEU A 417 -17.17 -23.91 19.15
N LEU A 418 -17.02 -23.57 17.87
CA LEU A 418 -16.35 -24.40 16.88
C LEU A 418 -14.87 -24.03 16.85
N ARG A 419 -14.01 -24.97 17.22
CA ARG A 419 -12.55 -24.83 17.15
C ARG A 419 -12.00 -25.72 16.05
N ILE A 420 -11.23 -25.13 15.15
CA ILE A 420 -10.67 -25.80 13.98
C ILE A 420 -9.15 -25.67 14.08
N GLU A 421 -8.47 -26.81 14.13
CA GLU A 421 -7.01 -26.87 14.07
C GLU A 421 -6.58 -27.39 12.71
N SER A 422 -5.70 -26.66 12.03
CA SER A 422 -5.06 -27.13 10.80
C SER A 422 -3.65 -27.61 11.11
N ASN A 423 -3.19 -28.65 10.40
CA ASN A 423 -1.84 -29.19 10.48
C ASN A 423 -0.80 -28.29 9.76
N TYR A 424 -0.93 -26.98 9.94
CA TYR A 424 -0.06 -25.92 9.47
C TYR A 424 0.52 -25.24 10.71
N TYR A 425 1.85 -25.30 10.85
CA TYR A 425 2.56 -24.87 12.05
C TYR A 425 3.40 -23.61 11.80
N ASN A 426 3.45 -22.74 12.80
CA ASN A 426 4.36 -21.59 12.79
C ASN A 426 5.79 -22.02 13.16
N ASP A 427 6.72 -21.08 13.19
CA ASP A 427 8.12 -21.36 13.50
C ASP A 427 8.34 -21.85 14.95
N ASP A 428 7.41 -21.55 15.86
CA ASP A 428 7.40 -22.03 17.24
C ASP A 428 6.75 -23.42 17.40
N GLY A 429 6.25 -24.02 16.32
CA GLY A 429 5.56 -25.31 16.34
C GLY A 429 4.11 -25.27 16.85
N ALA A 430 3.50 -24.09 16.94
CA ALA A 430 2.08 -23.93 17.26
C ALA A 430 1.23 -24.14 15.99
N PRO A 431 0.17 -24.97 16.03
CA PRO A 431 -0.72 -25.13 14.89
C PRO A 431 -1.55 -23.86 14.69
N ARG A 432 -2.03 -23.66 13.47
CA ARG A 432 -3.04 -22.63 13.20
C ARG A 432 -4.39 -23.08 13.76
N VAL A 433 -5.00 -22.19 14.55
CA VAL A 433 -6.26 -22.43 15.26
C VAL A 433 -7.25 -21.32 14.96
N ALA A 434 -8.45 -21.70 14.52
CA ALA A 434 -9.60 -20.81 14.43
C ALA A 434 -10.65 -21.22 15.48
N GLN A 435 -11.30 -20.24 16.11
CA GLN A 435 -12.30 -20.38 17.15
C GLN A 435 -13.50 -19.51 16.79
N ILE A 436 -14.59 -20.13 16.34
CA ILE A 436 -15.77 -19.45 15.83
C ILE A 436 -16.93 -19.71 16.79
N PRO A 437 -17.37 -18.69 17.56
CA PRO A 437 -18.55 -18.81 18.40
C PRO A 437 -19.83 -18.71 17.55
N PHE A 438 -20.85 -19.50 17.87
CA PHE A 438 -22.16 -19.40 17.25
C PHE A 438 -23.25 -19.80 18.25
N TYR A 439 -24.49 -19.39 18.00
CA TYR A 439 -25.64 -19.66 18.85
C TYR A 439 -26.60 -20.63 18.16
N LEU A 440 -27.05 -21.64 18.88
CA LEU A 440 -28.13 -22.51 18.44
C LEU A 440 -29.43 -22.05 19.10
N LEU A 441 -30.41 -21.66 18.29
CA LEU A 441 -31.74 -21.28 18.72
C LEU A 441 -32.61 -22.54 18.90
N GLU A 442 -33.48 -22.56 19.93
CA GLU A 442 -34.54 -23.57 20.01
C GLU A 442 -35.41 -23.47 18.75
N GLY A 443 -35.61 -24.61 18.06
CA GLY A 443 -36.60 -24.68 17.01
C GLY A 443 -37.99 -24.57 17.63
N GLU A 444 -38.84 -23.69 17.08
CA GLU A 444 -40.26 -23.57 17.47
C GLU A 444 -41.03 -24.90 17.35
#